data_AF-A0A8J2Q7W2-F1
#
_entry.id   AF-A0A8J2Q7W2-F1
#
_cell.length_a   1.000
_cell.length_b   1.000
_cell.length_c   1.000
_cell.angle_alpha   90.00
_cell.angle_beta   90.00
_cell.angle_gamma   90.00
#
_symmetry.space_group_name_H-M   'P 1'
#
loop_
_entity.id
_entity.type
_entity.pdbx_description
1 polymer ?
#
loop_
_entity_poly.entity_id
_entity_poly.type
_entity_poly.pdbx_seq_one_letter_code
_entity_poly.pdbx_strand_id
1 'polypeptide(L)'
;MAPRRTFTVKEKVDIISRLENGENNVDLCKQFGVSHSTISTMWKNRAKIMQCFESKSLKIKKNRNPTHQDIENVLLVWFKAQRSQNVPISGPLLQEKANHFARQLGKTDFKCSESWIYRFRQRHDIVVGKVCGETTVIIG
;
A
#
# COMPACT_ATOMS: atom_id res chain seq x y z
N MET A 1 -8.61 35.10 22.68
CA MET A 1 -8.97 33.70 22.31
C MET A 1 -7.68 32.98 21.93
N ALA A 2 -7.19 32.03 22.73
CA ALA A 2 -5.93 31.35 22.43
C ALA A 2 -6.09 30.44 21.20
N PRO A 3 -5.09 30.35 20.30
CA PRO A 3 -5.17 29.50 19.11
C PRO A 3 -5.30 28.04 19.51
N ARG A 4 -6.24 27.32 18.88
CA ARG A 4 -6.43 25.88 19.10
C ARG A 4 -5.22 25.13 18.56
N ARG A 5 -4.42 24.52 19.44
CA ARG A 5 -3.30 23.65 19.05
C ARG A 5 -3.82 22.47 18.24
N THR A 6 -3.34 22.35 17.01
CA THR A 6 -3.70 21.26 16.09
C THR A 6 -2.64 20.16 16.16
N PHE A 7 -3.01 18.98 16.68
CA PHE A 7 -2.10 17.83 16.74
C PHE A 7 -2.03 17.12 15.39
N THR A 8 -0.81 16.82 14.94
CA THR A 8 -0.60 15.95 13.79
C THR A 8 -1.01 14.51 14.11
N VAL A 9 -1.31 13.71 13.08
CA VAL A 9 -1.71 12.30 13.27
C VAL A 9 -0.62 11.51 14.02
N LYS A 10 0.66 11.80 13.76
CA LYS A 10 1.80 11.18 14.42
C LYS A 10 1.87 11.50 15.92
N GLU A 11 1.73 12.77 16.29
CA GLU A 11 1.73 13.17 17.71
C GLU A 11 0.56 12.54 18.47
N LYS A 12 -0.62 12.42 17.85
CA LYS A 12 -1.75 11.75 18.50
C LYS A 12 -1.48 10.26 18.75
N VAL A 13 -0.80 9.58 17.82
CA VAL A 13 -0.41 8.17 17.99
C VAL A 13 0.65 8.00 19.08
N ASP A 14 1.62 8.91 19.16
CA ASP A 14 2.63 8.91 20.24
C ASP A 14 1.96 9.01 21.62
N ILE A 15 1.02 9.95 21.78
CA ILE A 15 0.24 10.13 23.01
C ILE A 15 -0.56 8.86 23.36
N ILE A 16 -1.22 8.24 22.38
CA ILE A 16 -1.96 6.98 22.59
C ILE A 16 -1.01 5.86 23.01
N SER A 17 0.14 5.70 22.37
CA SER A 17 1.11 4.66 22.70
C SER A 17 1.65 4.81 24.13
N ARG A 18 1.90 6.04 24.58
CA ARG A 18 2.36 6.28 25.95
C ARG A 18 1.28 5.98 26.99
N LEU A 19 0.02 6.31 26.69
CA LEU A 19 -1.11 5.92 27.53
C LEU A 19 -1.27 4.39 27.60
N GLU A 20 -1.07 3.67 26.50
CA GLU A 20 -1.07 2.20 26.50
C GLU A 20 0.08 1.60 27.32
N ASN A 21 1.24 2.27 27.32
CA ASN A 21 2.39 1.89 28.17
C ASN A 21 2.20 2.25 29.66
N GLY A 22 1.05 2.80 30.04
CA GLY A 22 0.71 3.10 31.44
C GLY A 22 1.17 4.47 31.94
N GLU A 23 1.56 5.39 31.05
CA GLU A 23 1.86 6.77 31.46
C GLU A 23 0.61 7.50 31.96
N ASN A 24 0.80 8.35 32.97
CA ASN A 24 -0.29 9.10 33.57
C ASN A 24 -0.77 10.26 32.67
N ASN A 25 -2.09 10.40 32.54
CA ASN A 25 -2.71 11.50 31.78
C ASN A 25 -2.23 12.88 32.23
N VAL A 26 -1.99 13.06 33.53
CA VAL A 26 -1.52 14.33 34.11
C VAL A 26 -0.12 14.68 33.62
N ASP A 27 0.74 13.68 33.46
CA ASP A 27 2.12 13.88 33.00
C ASP A 27 2.14 14.25 31.51
N LEU A 28 1.35 13.55 30.70
CA LEU A 28 1.16 13.87 29.28
C LEU A 28 0.53 15.26 29.07
N CYS A 29 -0.40 15.66 29.93
CA CYS A 29 -0.95 17.02 29.90
C CYS A 29 0.13 18.09 30.09
N LYS A 30 1.06 17.87 31.03
CA LYS A 30 2.18 18.77 31.30
C LYS A 30 3.20 18.76 30.15
N GLN A 31 3.61 17.58 29.69
CA GLN A 31 4.58 17.43 28.59
C GLN A 31 4.09 18.08 27.29
N PHE A 32 2.83 17.83 26.90
CA PHE A 32 2.28 18.34 25.65
C PHE A 32 1.58 19.70 25.80
N GLY A 33 1.51 20.25 27.02
CA GLY A 33 0.86 21.54 27.31
C GLY A 33 -0.62 21.54 26.91
N VAL A 34 -1.35 20.48 27.23
CA VAL A 34 -2.76 20.30 26.84
C VAL A 34 -3.69 20.04 28.03
N SER A 35 -4.95 20.40 27.84
CA SER A 35 -6.00 20.09 28.81
C SER A 35 -6.27 18.58 28.89
N HIS A 36 -6.69 18.14 30.07
CA HIS A 36 -7.07 16.74 30.33
C HIS A 36 -8.16 16.25 29.36
N SER A 37 -9.12 17.13 29.02
CA SER A 37 -10.18 16.86 28.04
C SER A 37 -9.62 16.52 26.66
N THR A 38 -8.50 17.12 26.26
CA THR A 38 -7.84 16.87 24.97
C THR A 38 -7.23 15.48 24.90
N ILE A 39 -6.52 15.05 25.94
CA ILE A 39 -5.96 13.70 26.06
C ILE A 39 -7.09 12.65 26.11
N SER A 40 -8.12 12.88 26.92
CA SER A 40 -9.28 11.99 27.03
C SER A 40 -10.00 11.83 25.68
N THR A 41 -10.15 12.92 24.92
CA THR A 41 -10.78 12.87 23.59
C THR A 41 -9.92 12.10 22.58
N MET A 42 -8.59 12.22 22.64
CA MET A 42 -7.67 11.43 21.82
C MET A 42 -7.77 9.94 22.17
N TRP A 43 -7.80 9.60 23.46
CA TRP A 43 -7.97 8.22 23.91
C TRP A 43 -9.30 7.60 23.48
N LYS A 44 -10.41 8.34 23.58
CA LYS A 44 -11.73 7.89 23.09
C LYS A 44 -11.74 7.67 21.57
N ASN A 45 -11.04 8.52 20.81
CA ASN A 45 -10.95 8.41 19.36
C ASN A 45 -9.74 7.58 18.88
N ARG A 46 -9.04 6.86 19.77
CA ARG A 46 -7.77 6.18 19.46
C ARG A 46 -7.86 5.23 18.27
N ALA A 47 -8.94 4.45 18.17
CA ALA A 47 -9.16 3.54 17.05
C ALA A 47 -9.22 4.28 15.70
N LYS A 48 -9.92 5.43 15.63
CA LYS A 48 -9.98 6.25 14.42
C LYS A 48 -8.64 6.92 14.11
N ILE A 49 -7.90 7.32 15.13
CA ILE A 49 -6.58 7.95 14.98
C ILE A 49 -5.56 6.91 14.48
N MET A 50 -5.53 5.71 15.05
CA MET A 50 -4.68 4.61 14.58
C MET A 50 -5.09 4.17 13.18
N GLN A 51 -6.38 4.03 12.88
CA GLN A 51 -6.85 3.74 11.53
C GLN A 51 -6.44 4.85 10.55
N CYS A 52 -6.46 6.13 10.95
CA CYS A 52 -6.02 7.23 10.08
C CYS A 52 -4.50 7.24 9.89
N PHE A 53 -3.74 6.84 10.91
CA PHE A 53 -2.29 6.66 10.83
C PHE A 53 -1.92 5.50 9.92
N GLU A 54 -2.53 4.35 10.14
CA GLU A 54 -2.40 3.18 9.28
C GLU A 54 -2.88 3.52 7.87
N SER A 55 -4.03 4.16 7.70
CA SER A 55 -4.53 4.62 6.40
C SER A 55 -3.63 5.65 5.73
N LYS A 56 -2.95 6.55 6.45
CA LYS A 56 -1.98 7.51 5.88
C LYS A 56 -0.67 6.82 5.52
N SER A 57 -0.23 5.83 6.31
CA SER A 57 0.87 4.93 5.94
C SER A 57 0.48 4.04 4.73
N LEU A 58 -0.80 3.72 4.62
CA LEU A 58 -1.45 2.98 3.54
C LEU A 58 -2.04 3.91 2.47
N LYS A 59 -1.77 5.23 2.44
CA LYS A 59 -2.32 6.13 1.41
C LYS A 59 -1.72 5.88 0.01
N ILE A 60 -0.73 4.97 -0.09
CA ILE A 60 -0.29 4.37 -1.36
C ILE A 60 -1.23 3.23 -1.82
N LYS A 61 -2.09 2.69 -0.95
CA LYS A 61 -2.98 1.55 -1.22
C LYS A 61 -4.44 1.84 -0.92
N LYS A 62 -4.93 3.06 -1.20
CA LYS A 62 -6.37 3.22 -1.44
C LYS A 62 -6.70 2.56 -2.79
N ASN A 63 -6.97 1.27 -2.70
CA ASN A 63 -7.56 0.44 -3.73
C ASN A 63 -8.84 1.12 -4.23
N ARG A 64 -8.72 1.94 -5.28
CA ARG A 64 -9.84 2.11 -6.22
C ARG A 64 -10.01 0.72 -6.78
N ASN A 65 -10.99 -0.04 -6.28
CA ASN A 65 -11.33 -1.38 -6.73
C ASN A 65 -11.20 -1.42 -8.26
N PRO A 66 -10.11 -1.97 -8.82
CA PRO A 66 -10.05 -2.12 -10.25
C PRO A 66 -11.06 -3.20 -10.57
N THR A 67 -11.84 -3.02 -11.62
CA THR A 67 -12.90 -3.93 -12.14
C THR A 67 -12.43 -5.40 -12.34
N HIS A 68 -11.15 -5.68 -12.09
CA HIS A 68 -10.43 -6.91 -12.37
C HIS A 68 -9.46 -7.31 -11.25
N GLN A 69 -9.76 -7.01 -9.98
CA GLN A 69 -8.88 -7.33 -8.84
C GLN A 69 -8.59 -8.84 -8.71
N ASP A 70 -9.52 -9.70 -9.11
CA ASP A 70 -9.32 -11.15 -9.16
C ASP A 70 -8.16 -11.54 -10.09
N ILE A 71 -8.10 -10.91 -11.27
CA ILE A 71 -7.03 -11.13 -12.25
C ILE A 71 -5.70 -10.63 -11.68
N GLU A 72 -5.71 -9.46 -11.04
CA GLU A 72 -4.53 -8.84 -10.43
C GLU A 72 -3.94 -9.71 -9.31
N ASN A 73 -4.80 -10.29 -8.45
CA ASN A 73 -4.39 -11.18 -7.36
C ASN A 73 -3.78 -12.48 -7.89
N VAL A 74 -4.44 -13.15 -8.84
CA VAL A 74 -3.93 -14.42 -9.41
C VAL A 74 -2.59 -14.18 -10.13
N LEU A 75 -2.49 -13.08 -10.88
CA LEU A 75 -1.26 -12.68 -11.55
C LEU A 75 -0.13 -12.42 -10.54
N LEU A 76 -0.43 -11.78 -9.40
CA LEU A 76 0.54 -11.52 -8.34
C LEU A 76 1.06 -12.81 -7.70
N VAL A 77 0.17 -13.76 -7.39
CA VAL A 77 0.56 -15.05 -6.82
C VAL A 77 1.48 -15.79 -7.78
N TRP A 78 1.11 -15.84 -9.06
CA TRP A 78 1.95 -16.43 -10.10
C TRP A 78 3.32 -15.73 -10.21
N PHE A 79 3.33 -14.39 -10.25
CA PHE A 79 4.56 -13.60 -10.33
C PHE A 79 5.51 -13.88 -9.16
N LYS A 80 4.99 -13.97 -7.93
CA LYS A 80 5.78 -14.30 -6.74
C LYS A 80 6.37 -15.71 -6.83
N ALA A 81 5.60 -16.69 -7.30
CA ALA A 81 6.09 -18.05 -7.50
C ALA A 81 7.26 -18.10 -8.50
N GLN A 82 7.12 -17.39 -9.63
CA GLN A 82 8.19 -17.31 -10.64
C GLN A 82 9.44 -16.58 -10.12
N ARG A 83 9.26 -15.51 -9.33
CA ARG A 83 10.39 -14.80 -8.70
C ARG A 83 11.12 -15.69 -7.69
N SER A 84 10.42 -16.55 -6.97
CA SER A 84 11.03 -17.56 -6.09
C SER A 84 11.87 -18.59 -6.86
N GLN A 85 11.58 -18.79 -8.14
CA GLN A 85 12.34 -19.65 -9.05
C GLN A 85 13.46 -18.91 -9.79
N ASN A 86 13.73 -17.64 -9.44
CA ASN A 86 14.67 -16.74 -10.13
C ASN A 86 14.43 -16.61 -11.65
N VAL A 87 13.19 -16.81 -12.10
CA VAL A 87 12.85 -16.68 -13.52
C VAL A 87 12.66 -15.19 -13.86
N PRO A 88 13.40 -14.65 -14.85
CA PRO A 88 13.17 -13.29 -15.32
C PRO A 88 11.83 -13.22 -16.06
N ILE A 89 10.89 -12.42 -15.56
CA ILE A 89 9.60 -12.19 -16.21
C ILE A 89 9.64 -10.91 -17.02
N SER A 90 9.60 -11.05 -18.33
CA SER A 90 9.46 -9.94 -19.27
C SER A 90 8.05 -9.35 -19.26
N GLY A 91 7.92 -8.10 -19.68
CA GLY A 91 6.61 -7.43 -19.76
C GLY A 91 5.57 -8.06 -20.67
N PRO A 92 5.93 -8.48 -21.89
CA PRO A 92 5.01 -9.19 -22.78
C PRO A 92 4.49 -10.50 -22.16
N LEU A 93 5.36 -11.25 -21.47
CA LEU A 93 4.98 -12.48 -20.78
C LEU A 93 3.95 -12.21 -19.67
N LEU A 94 4.14 -11.13 -18.91
CA LEU A 94 3.21 -10.72 -17.87
C LEU A 94 1.83 -10.30 -18.44
N GLN A 95 1.81 -9.65 -19.62
CA GLN A 95 0.57 -9.33 -20.33
C GLN A 95 -0.17 -10.58 -20.79
N GLU A 96 0.54 -11.51 -21.39
CA GLU A 96 -0.05 -12.77 -21.88
C GLU A 96 -0.66 -13.56 -20.72
N LYS A 97 0.05 -13.66 -19.59
CA LYS A 97 -0.49 -14.32 -18.40
C LYS A 97 -1.67 -13.59 -17.77
N ALA A 98 -1.68 -12.26 -17.74
CA ALA A 98 -2.83 -11.51 -17.29
C ALA A 98 -4.08 -11.79 -18.15
N ASN A 99 -3.92 -11.82 -19.48
CA ASN A 99 -5.00 -12.16 -20.41
C ASN A 99 -5.45 -13.63 -20.25
N HIS A 100 -4.52 -14.54 -20.03
CA HIS A 100 -4.83 -15.95 -19.77
C HIS A 100 -5.67 -16.11 -18.50
N PHE A 101 -5.29 -15.48 -17.39
CA PHE A 101 -6.07 -15.51 -16.15
C PHE A 101 -7.43 -14.84 -16.31
N ALA A 102 -7.53 -13.77 -17.08
CA ALA A 102 -8.81 -13.16 -17.38
C ALA A 102 -9.77 -14.11 -18.11
N ARG A 103 -9.27 -14.87 -19.10
CA ARG A 103 -10.07 -15.90 -19.78
C ARG A 103 -10.50 -17.02 -18.82
N GLN A 104 -9.61 -17.48 -17.95
CA GLN A 104 -9.92 -18.51 -16.95
C GLN A 104 -10.99 -18.04 -15.95
N LEU A 105 -11.02 -16.75 -15.62
CA LEU A 105 -12.01 -16.15 -14.74
C LEU A 105 -13.30 -15.71 -15.46
N GLY A 106 -13.45 -16.03 -16.75
CA GLY A 106 -14.62 -15.64 -17.56
C GLY A 106 -14.71 -14.13 -17.84
N LYS A 107 -13.62 -13.39 -17.65
CA LYS A 107 -13.53 -11.93 -17.89
C LYS A 107 -13.05 -11.67 -19.32
N THR A 108 -13.87 -12.01 -20.30
CA THR A 108 -13.55 -11.85 -21.74
C THR A 108 -13.43 -10.39 -22.18
N ASP A 109 -14.04 -9.47 -21.43
CA ASP A 109 -13.96 -8.01 -21.65
C ASP A 109 -12.61 -7.41 -21.23
N PHE A 110 -11.82 -8.15 -20.44
CA PHE A 110 -10.51 -7.68 -20.01
C PHE A 110 -9.47 -7.90 -21.10
N LYS A 111 -8.93 -6.79 -21.59
CA LYS A 111 -7.70 -6.77 -22.38
C LYS A 111 -6.60 -6.10 -21.59
N CYS A 112 -5.56 -6.87 -21.27
CA CYS A 112 -4.38 -6.35 -20.60
C CYS A 112 -3.67 -5.34 -21.53
N SER A 113 -3.67 -4.07 -21.16
CA SER A 113 -2.94 -3.01 -21.84
C SER A 113 -1.57 -2.77 -21.20
N GLU A 114 -0.65 -2.17 -21.94
CA GLU A 114 0.66 -1.73 -21.42
C GLU A 114 0.51 -0.83 -20.19
N SER A 115 -0.46 0.08 -20.22
CA SER A 115 -0.82 0.95 -19.10
C SER A 115 -1.27 0.16 -17.86
N TRP A 116 -2.04 -0.91 -18.04
CA TRP A 116 -2.50 -1.74 -16.93
C TRP A 116 -1.32 -2.46 -16.26
N ILE A 117 -0.40 -3.02 -17.04
CA ILE A 117 0.82 -3.64 -16.51
C ILE A 117 1.74 -2.63 -15.83
N TYR A 118 1.90 -1.45 -16.40
CA TYR A 118 2.69 -0.39 -15.78
C TYR A 118 2.15 -0.04 -14.38
N ARG A 119 0.82 0.11 -14.25
CA ARG A 119 0.17 0.36 -12.96
C ARG A 119 0.27 -0.83 -12.00
N PHE A 120 0.12 -2.06 -12.50
CA PHE A 120 0.33 -3.28 -11.72
C PHE A 120 1.75 -3.31 -11.10
N ARG A 121 2.78 -3.01 -11.90
CA ARG A 121 4.16 -2.96 -11.41
C ARG A 121 4.39 -1.87 -10.38
N GLN A 122 3.87 -0.66 -10.63
CA GLN A 122 3.94 0.43 -9.66
C GLN A 122 3.28 0.09 -8.33
N ARG A 123 2.15 -0.64 -8.35
CA ARG A 123 1.40 -1.01 -7.15
C ARG A 123 2.09 -2.10 -6.31
N HIS A 124 2.87 -2.95 -6.95
CA HIS A 124 3.54 -4.08 -6.32
C HIS A 124 5.05 -3.90 -6.19
N ASP A 125 5.55 -2.68 -6.39
CA ASP A 125 6.98 -2.33 -6.32
C ASP A 125 7.84 -3.27 -7.18
N ILE A 126 7.29 -3.71 -8.31
CA ILE A 126 8.00 -4.58 -9.26
C ILE A 126 8.93 -3.70 -10.06
N VAL A 127 10.15 -3.54 -9.54
CA VAL A 127 11.24 -2.88 -10.26
C VAL A 127 11.62 -3.77 -11.44
N VAL A 128 11.49 -3.24 -12.66
CA VAL A 128 12.25 -3.77 -13.80
C VAL A 128 13.71 -3.51 -13.46
N GLY A 129 14.34 -4.50 -12.82
CA GLY A 129 15.78 -4.61 -12.88
C GLY A 129 16.10 -4.66 -14.37
N LYS A 130 16.78 -3.62 -14.85
CA LYS A 130 17.32 -3.55 -16.20
C LYS A 130 18.23 -4.76 -16.36
N VAL A 131 17.71 -5.87 -16.86
CA VAL A 131 18.52 -6.94 -17.43
C VAL A 131 19.07 -6.35 -18.71
N CYS A 132 20.29 -5.84 -18.58
CA CYS A 132 21.22 -5.67 -19.67
C CYS A 132 21.31 -6.99 -20.44
N GLY A 133 21.13 -6.94 -21.76
CA GLY A 133 21.39 -8.09 -22.63
C GLY A 133 20.30 -8.35 -23.66
N GLU A 134 20.04 -7.40 -24.56
CA GLU A 134 19.58 -7.77 -25.90
C GLU A 134 20.79 -7.66 -26.82
N THR A 135 21.55 -8.75 -26.91
CA THR A 135 22.40 -8.99 -28.08
C THR A 135 21.45 -9.35 -29.21
N THR A 136 21.12 -8.37 -30.05
CA THR A 136 20.56 -8.62 -31.37
C THR A 136 21.62 -9.37 -32.16
N VAL A 137 21.59 -10.70 -32.09
CA VAL A 137 22.22 -11.53 -33.12
C VAL A 137 21.28 -11.48 -34.32
N ILE A 138 21.58 -10.59 -35.26
CA ILE A 138 21.14 -10.78 -36.64
C ILE A 138 21.85 -12.03 -37.16
N ILE A 139 21.10 -13.07 -37.49
CA ILE A 139 21.60 -14.24 -38.22
C ILE A 139 20.80 -14.35 -39.52
N GLY A 140 21.54 -14.30 -40.63
CA GLY A 140 21.20 -14.90 -41.92
C GLY A 140 20.23 -14.13 -42.78
#